data_AF-A0A9W4IJ99-F1
#
_entry.id   AF-A0A9W4IJ99-F1
#
_cell.length_a   1.000
_cell.length_b   1.000
_cell.length_c   1.000
_cell.angle_alpha   90.00
_cell.angle_beta   90.00
_cell.angle_gamma   90.00
#
_symmetry.space_group_name_H-M   'P 1'
#
loop_
_entity.id
_entity.type
_entity.pdbx_description
1 polymer ?
#
loop_
_entity_poly.entity_id
_entity_poly.type
_entity_poly.pdbx_seq_one_letter_code
_entity_poly.pdbx_strand_id
1 'polypeptide(L)'
;MMAAEITTEYSSHQDAPWYNVSTTNPSSTSMLRILTIRLQITPKPHLMAMKKEQPLFCGNIEPQERTFKSTASTPSFHTRILPTIKHDHQELVYHSQKIFTSTNPDEQTRYQNQFTWELARHLIGEELVVYPAIIASLSDGQEAADRNRLEHQGIKEKLKIFQDLASTDPRFVPTLRGLMDDFGIHARHEEDVELPRLESMLSKDESVEMTKSLDRTKVFVPSRSHPHSPVKPPFESVAGLITAPIDSVADLFRKWPDGKKG
;
A
#
# COMPACT_ATOMS: atom_id res chain seq x y z
N MET A 1 -1.26 17.93 -45.16
CA MET A 1 -2.11 17.63 -43.98
C MET A 1 -1.36 16.57 -43.18
N MET A 2 -0.64 17.01 -42.14
CA MET A 2 0.19 16.14 -41.29
C MET A 2 -0.62 15.70 -40.09
N ALA A 3 -0.67 14.38 -39.86
CA ALA A 3 -1.17 13.79 -38.63
C ALA A 3 -0.11 13.95 -37.53
N ALA A 4 -0.49 14.52 -36.41
CA ALA A 4 0.34 14.59 -35.22
C ALA A 4 0.05 13.35 -34.36
N GLU A 5 0.99 12.43 -34.30
CA GLU A 5 1.03 11.37 -33.29
C GLU A 5 1.47 11.99 -31.97
N ILE A 6 0.60 11.94 -30.96
CA ILE A 6 0.93 12.27 -29.58
C ILE A 6 1.51 10.99 -28.98
N THR A 7 2.83 10.86 -28.99
CA THR A 7 3.54 9.86 -28.18
C THR A 7 3.69 10.42 -26.77
N THR A 8 2.90 9.90 -25.83
CA THR A 8 3.11 10.13 -24.40
C THR A 8 4.38 9.38 -23.98
N GLU A 9 5.46 10.12 -23.71
CA GLU A 9 6.67 9.56 -23.11
C GLU A 9 6.38 9.12 -21.67
N TYR A 10 6.16 7.82 -21.49
CA TYR A 10 6.20 7.15 -20.20
C TYR A 10 7.68 6.89 -19.86
N SER A 11 8.29 7.79 -19.11
CA SER A 11 9.67 7.64 -18.63
C SER A 11 9.74 6.48 -17.64
N SER A 12 10.52 5.46 -17.98
CA SER A 12 10.84 4.34 -17.09
C SER A 12 11.65 4.84 -15.90
N HIS A 13 11.00 5.16 -14.78
CA HIS A 13 11.68 5.50 -13.52
C HIS A 13 12.27 4.23 -12.87
N GLN A 14 13.42 3.77 -13.38
CA GLN A 14 14.26 2.75 -12.74
C GLN A 14 15.15 3.32 -11.61
N ASP A 15 15.04 4.61 -11.29
CA ASP A 15 15.96 5.31 -10.38
C ASP A 15 15.36 5.62 -9.02
N ALA A 16 14.60 4.70 -8.41
CA ALA A 16 14.34 4.86 -6.98
C ALA A 16 15.70 4.92 -6.23
N PRO A 17 15.94 5.90 -5.34
CA PRO A 17 17.26 6.17 -4.78
C PRO A 17 17.86 4.96 -4.05
N TRP A 18 17.03 4.05 -3.54
CA TRP A 18 17.50 2.79 -2.95
C TRP A 18 18.06 1.77 -3.95
N TYR A 19 17.86 1.92 -5.26
CA TYR A 19 18.58 1.16 -6.30
C TYR A 19 20.03 1.63 -6.48
N ASN A 20 20.34 2.87 -6.09
CA ASN A 20 21.67 3.49 -6.29
C ASN A 20 22.49 3.64 -5.00
N VAL A 21 21.98 3.19 -3.84
CA VAL A 21 22.76 3.12 -2.60
C VAL A 21 23.71 1.92 -2.69
N SER A 22 24.92 2.16 -3.18
CA SER A 22 26.05 1.24 -2.98
C SER A 22 26.22 1.01 -1.48
N THR A 23 26.19 -0.24 -1.05
CA THR A 23 26.40 -0.66 0.34
C THR A 23 27.82 -0.31 0.79
N THR A 24 28.08 0.93 1.18
CA THR A 24 29.24 1.26 2.02
C THR A 24 28.87 0.91 3.46
N ASN A 25 29.16 -0.34 3.78
CA ASN A 25 29.28 -0.97 5.09
C ASN A 25 29.44 -0.01 6.29
N PRO A 26 28.53 0.00 7.28
CA PRO A 26 28.89 0.27 8.65
C PRO A 26 28.97 -1.06 9.43
N SER A 27 30.17 -1.32 9.93
CA SER A 27 30.50 -2.42 10.83
C SER A 27 29.58 -2.47 12.07
N SER A 28 28.98 -3.65 12.24
CA SER A 28 28.84 -4.41 13.50
C SER A 28 27.96 -3.89 14.65
N THR A 29 27.12 -4.84 15.08
CA THR A 29 26.64 -5.11 16.45
C THR A 29 25.46 -4.28 16.99
N SER A 30 24.25 -4.78 16.72
CA SER A 30 23.09 -4.92 17.64
C SER A 30 21.93 -5.39 16.75
N MET A 31 21.58 -6.66 16.66
CA MET A 31 20.73 -7.35 17.62
C MET A 31 20.80 -8.85 17.28
N LEU A 32 21.58 -9.61 18.04
CA LEU A 32 21.45 -11.07 18.12
C LEU A 32 21.20 -11.39 19.59
N ARG A 33 19.98 -11.83 19.92
CA ARG A 33 19.60 -12.79 20.98
C ARG A 33 18.14 -12.59 21.37
N ILE A 34 17.53 -13.70 21.82
CA ILE A 34 16.19 -13.89 22.43
C ILE A 34 15.14 -14.24 21.34
N LEU A 35 14.47 -15.41 21.31
CA LEU A 35 14.40 -16.58 22.20
C LEU A 35 13.84 -17.76 21.40
N THR A 36 14.42 -18.94 21.58
CA THR A 36 13.85 -20.21 21.11
C THR A 36 12.61 -20.55 21.96
N ILE A 37 11.42 -20.56 21.35
CA ILE A 37 10.24 -21.19 21.95
C ILE A 37 9.68 -22.23 20.98
N ARG A 38 9.74 -23.48 21.42
CA ARG A 38 9.17 -24.67 20.78
C ARG A 38 7.71 -24.75 21.24
N LEU A 39 6.75 -24.59 20.33
CA LEU A 39 5.33 -24.84 20.60
C LEU A 39 4.76 -25.90 19.67
N GLN A 40 3.93 -26.74 20.29
CA GLN A 40 3.51 -28.05 19.85
C GLN A 40 2.48 -27.96 18.72
N ILE A 41 2.62 -28.86 17.76
CA ILE A 41 1.69 -29.09 16.65
C ILE A 41 0.38 -29.65 17.20
N THR A 42 -0.74 -28.99 16.89
CA THR A 42 -2.09 -29.58 16.95
C THR A 42 -2.77 -29.46 15.58
N PRO A 43 -3.59 -30.43 15.16
CA PRO A 43 -4.01 -30.58 13.77
C PRO A 43 -5.10 -29.60 13.31
N LYS A 44 -5.09 -29.32 12.00
CA LYS A 44 -6.05 -28.55 11.18
C LYS A 44 -7.52 -28.90 11.48
N PRO A 45 -8.42 -27.90 11.61
CA PRO A 45 -9.84 -28.10 11.32
C PRO A 45 -10.13 -28.05 9.81
N HIS A 46 -11.08 -28.89 9.43
CA HIS A 46 -11.53 -29.20 8.08
C HIS A 46 -12.36 -28.05 7.48
N LEU A 47 -12.04 -27.63 6.25
CA LEU A 47 -12.75 -26.61 5.49
C LEU A 47 -14.17 -27.11 5.13
N MET A 48 -15.21 -26.48 5.69
CA MET A 48 -16.60 -26.74 5.30
C MET A 48 -16.96 -25.96 4.05
N ALA A 49 -17.50 -26.68 3.05
CA ALA A 49 -18.00 -26.13 1.80
C ALA A 49 -19.18 -25.19 2.05
N MET A 50 -19.09 -23.94 1.58
CA MET A 50 -20.21 -23.01 1.57
C MET A 50 -21.20 -23.38 0.46
N LYS A 51 -22.46 -23.54 0.87
CA LYS A 51 -23.60 -23.89 0.03
C LYS A 51 -24.10 -22.62 -0.67
N LYS A 52 -24.35 -22.72 -1.98
CA LYS A 52 -24.87 -21.63 -2.82
C LYS A 52 -26.36 -21.43 -2.56
N GLU A 53 -26.74 -20.30 -1.99
CA GLU A 53 -28.16 -19.89 -1.88
C GLU A 53 -28.59 -19.07 -3.11
N GLN A 54 -29.81 -19.32 -3.57
CA GLN A 54 -30.46 -18.65 -4.70
C GLN A 54 -31.25 -17.44 -4.20
N PRO A 55 -31.31 -16.32 -4.95
CA PRO A 55 -32.16 -15.21 -4.58
C PRO A 55 -33.62 -15.49 -4.94
N LEU A 56 -34.47 -15.50 -3.91
CA LEU A 56 -35.91 -15.32 -4.03
C LEU A 56 -36.20 -13.82 -4.11
N PHE A 57 -36.45 -13.29 -5.32
CA PHE A 57 -37.40 -12.18 -5.47
C PHE A 57 -37.89 -12.10 -6.92
N CYS A 58 -39.20 -12.21 -7.08
CA CYS A 58 -39.93 -11.99 -8.33
C CYS A 58 -40.45 -10.54 -8.31
N GLY A 59 -40.13 -9.78 -9.35
CA GLY A 59 -40.63 -8.43 -9.57
C GLY A 59 -40.51 -8.08 -11.05
N ASN A 60 -41.63 -8.23 -11.78
CA ASN A 60 -41.75 -7.93 -13.20
C ASN A 60 -41.85 -6.42 -13.44
N ILE A 61 -40.85 -5.83 -14.10
CA ILE A 61 -41.03 -4.65 -14.97
C ILE A 61 -40.03 -4.76 -16.14
N GLU A 62 -40.56 -4.86 -17.35
CA GLU A 62 -39.85 -4.77 -18.64
C GLU A 62 -40.69 -3.86 -19.57
N PRO A 63 -40.14 -3.28 -20.66
CA PRO A 63 -38.96 -2.43 -20.73
C PRO A 63 -39.28 -1.09 -21.44
N GLN A 64 -38.51 -0.03 -21.18
CA GLN A 64 -38.33 1.03 -22.18
C GLN A 64 -36.93 0.95 -22.75
N GLU A 65 -36.87 0.50 -24.00
CA GLU A 65 -35.66 0.38 -24.78
C GLU A 65 -34.99 1.74 -24.97
N ARG A 66 -33.75 1.85 -24.48
CA ARG A 66 -32.77 2.75 -25.08
C ARG A 66 -31.49 1.97 -25.26
N THR A 67 -31.21 1.70 -26.52
CA THR A 67 -30.12 0.91 -27.06
C THR A 67 -28.78 1.49 -26.59
N PHE A 68 -28.14 0.85 -25.61
CA PHE A 68 -26.69 0.92 -25.47
C PHE A 68 -26.13 -0.47 -25.75
N LYS A 69 -25.34 -0.53 -26.81
CA LYS A 69 -24.67 -1.73 -27.27
C LYS A 69 -23.82 -2.28 -26.12
N SER A 70 -24.24 -3.45 -25.64
CA SER A 70 -23.37 -4.40 -24.96
C SER A 70 -22.27 -4.79 -25.95
N THR A 71 -21.10 -4.19 -25.81
CA THR A 71 -19.83 -4.68 -26.35
C THR A 71 -18.68 -4.11 -25.54
N ALA A 72 -17.78 -5.00 -25.15
CA ALA A 72 -16.55 -4.80 -24.38
C ALA A 72 -16.72 -4.79 -22.86
N SER A 73 -16.56 -5.97 -22.25
CA SER A 73 -15.77 -6.09 -21.04
C SER A 73 -14.49 -5.28 -21.25
N THR A 74 -14.39 -4.11 -20.65
CA THR A 74 -13.08 -3.45 -20.53
C THR A 74 -12.20 -4.45 -19.79
N PRO A 75 -11.12 -4.99 -20.38
CA PRO A 75 -10.15 -5.68 -19.58
C PRO A 75 -9.64 -4.62 -18.62
N SER A 76 -10.01 -4.73 -17.35
CA SER A 76 -9.30 -3.96 -16.36
C SER A 76 -7.88 -4.50 -16.40
N PHE A 77 -6.96 -3.76 -17.02
CA PHE A 77 -5.53 -4.04 -17.00
C PHE A 77 -5.01 -3.72 -15.59
N HIS A 78 -5.60 -4.32 -14.55
CA HIS A 78 -4.96 -4.35 -13.26
C HIS A 78 -3.69 -5.17 -13.44
N THR A 79 -2.56 -4.54 -13.13
CA THR A 79 -1.27 -5.19 -13.12
C THR A 79 -1.25 -6.21 -11.97
N ARG A 80 -0.35 -7.18 -12.05
CA ARG A 80 -0.07 -8.14 -10.96
C ARG A 80 0.37 -7.40 -9.68
N ILE A 81 0.31 -8.07 -8.53
CA ILE A 81 0.54 -7.43 -7.23
C ILE A 81 1.95 -6.82 -7.08
N LEU A 82 2.99 -7.52 -7.54
CA LEU A 82 4.37 -7.03 -7.45
C LEU A 82 4.58 -5.69 -8.18
N PRO A 83 4.26 -5.56 -9.48
CA PRO A 83 4.45 -4.29 -10.17
C PRO A 83 3.54 -3.17 -9.64
N THR A 84 2.39 -3.49 -9.04
CA THR A 84 1.55 -2.48 -8.36
C THR A 84 2.24 -1.93 -7.11
N ILE A 85 2.74 -2.80 -6.23
CA ILE A 85 3.43 -2.38 -5.00
C ILE A 85 4.72 -1.61 -5.32
N LYS A 86 5.48 -2.09 -6.31
CA LYS A 86 6.66 -1.39 -6.81
C LYS A 86 6.33 0.01 -7.34
N HIS A 87 5.17 0.17 -7.98
CA HIS A 87 4.71 1.48 -8.41
C HIS A 87 4.41 2.40 -7.21
N ASP A 88 3.74 1.91 -6.16
CA ASP A 88 3.55 2.69 -4.93
C ASP A 88 4.88 3.16 -4.34
N HIS A 89 5.88 2.27 -4.30
CA HIS A 89 7.21 2.60 -3.78
C HIS A 89 7.87 3.72 -4.59
N GLN A 90 7.74 3.68 -5.93
CA GLN A 90 8.26 4.72 -6.82
C GLN A 90 7.58 6.07 -6.59
N GLU A 91 6.26 6.11 -6.40
CA GLU A 91 5.52 7.34 -6.09
C GLU A 91 5.95 7.92 -4.73
N LEU A 92 6.14 7.07 -3.72
CA LEU A 92 6.63 7.48 -2.40
C LEU A 92 8.02 8.13 -2.48
N VAL A 93 8.92 7.55 -3.27
CA VAL A 93 10.22 8.16 -3.59
C VAL A 93 10.05 9.50 -4.25
N TYR A 94 9.22 9.56 -5.30
CA TYR A 94 9.01 10.77 -6.07
C TYR A 94 8.55 11.91 -5.15
N HIS A 95 7.55 11.66 -4.29
CA HIS A 95 7.08 12.65 -3.32
C HIS A 95 8.17 13.05 -2.33
N SER A 96 8.93 12.09 -1.78
CA SER A 96 10.03 12.40 -0.86
C SER A 96 11.10 13.28 -1.51
N GLN A 97 11.43 13.04 -2.78
CA GLN A 97 12.42 13.81 -3.53
C GLN A 97 11.94 15.24 -3.79
N LYS A 98 10.63 15.43 -4.06
CA LYS A 98 10.03 16.76 -4.15
C LYS A 98 10.16 17.52 -2.84
N ILE A 99 10.00 16.86 -1.71
CA ILE A 99 10.19 17.47 -0.39
C ILE A 99 11.66 17.86 -0.17
N PHE A 100 12.62 16.98 -0.49
CA PHE A 100 14.05 17.24 -0.30
C PHE A 100 14.61 18.35 -1.18
N THR A 101 14.10 18.48 -2.40
CA THR A 101 14.63 19.42 -3.40
C THR A 101 13.95 20.79 -3.38
N SER A 102 12.74 20.88 -2.83
CA SER A 102 12.02 22.15 -2.73
C SER A 102 12.61 23.06 -1.65
N THR A 103 12.71 24.36 -1.96
CA THR A 103 13.02 25.43 -1.01
C THR A 103 11.76 26.21 -0.59
N ASN A 104 10.58 25.82 -1.09
CA ASN A 104 9.31 26.46 -0.81
C ASN A 104 8.53 25.69 0.28
N PRO A 105 8.30 26.28 1.47
CA PRO A 105 7.58 25.61 2.56
C PRO A 105 6.16 25.16 2.21
N ASP A 106 5.45 25.84 1.30
CA ASP A 106 4.10 25.46 0.86
C ASP A 106 4.13 24.20 -0.01
N GLU A 107 5.10 24.11 -0.92
CA GLU A 107 5.31 22.93 -1.76
C GLU A 107 5.72 21.72 -0.92
N GLN A 108 6.65 21.90 0.03
CA GLN A 108 7.01 20.85 0.99
C GLN A 108 5.80 20.35 1.79
N THR A 109 4.92 21.26 2.24
CA THR A 109 3.68 20.88 2.94
C THR A 109 2.74 20.07 2.05
N ARG A 110 2.60 20.44 0.77
CA ARG A 110 1.76 19.72 -0.19
C ARG A 110 2.26 18.30 -0.43
N TYR A 111 3.55 18.14 -0.67
CA TYR A 111 4.13 16.82 -0.88
C TYR A 111 4.24 16.01 0.41
N GLN A 112 4.40 16.63 1.59
CA GLN A 112 4.27 15.94 2.87
C GLN A 112 2.89 15.31 3.02
N ASN A 113 1.82 16.06 2.69
CA ASN A 113 0.46 15.53 2.74
C ASN A 113 0.25 14.37 1.77
N GLN A 114 0.75 14.48 0.54
CA GLN A 114 0.69 13.41 -0.45
C GLN A 114 1.47 12.17 0.01
N PHE A 115 2.73 12.34 0.38
CA PHE A 115 3.59 11.27 0.87
C PHE A 115 2.97 10.55 2.08
N THR A 116 2.45 11.31 3.05
CA THR A 116 1.79 10.73 4.24
C THR A 116 0.54 9.94 3.87
N TRP A 117 -0.26 10.47 2.94
CA TRP A 117 -1.48 9.84 2.44
C TRP A 117 -1.18 8.51 1.74
N GLU A 118 -0.17 8.49 0.88
CA GLU A 118 0.23 7.26 0.19
C GLU A 118 0.82 6.24 1.17
N LEU A 119 1.79 6.64 1.98
CA LEU A 119 2.53 5.69 2.83
C LEU A 119 1.59 5.04 3.86
N ALA A 120 0.71 5.81 4.51
CA ALA A 120 -0.20 5.25 5.49
C ALA A 120 -1.12 4.16 4.91
N ARG A 121 -1.67 4.41 3.71
CA ARG A 121 -2.63 3.49 3.07
C ARG A 121 -1.93 2.29 2.44
N HIS A 122 -0.71 2.48 1.96
CA HIS A 122 0.16 1.42 1.47
C HIS A 122 0.48 0.42 2.58
N LEU A 123 1.06 0.86 3.70
CA LEU A 123 1.45 -0.02 4.81
C LEU A 123 0.27 -0.82 5.39
N ILE A 124 -0.88 -0.16 5.57
CA ILE A 124 -2.09 -0.83 6.10
C ILE A 124 -2.71 -1.74 5.03
N GLY A 125 -2.66 -1.35 3.76
CA GLY A 125 -3.12 -2.16 2.64
C GLY A 125 -2.38 -3.50 2.57
N GLU A 126 -1.06 -3.49 2.73
CA GLU A 126 -0.24 -4.70 2.77
C GLU A 126 -0.56 -5.59 3.98
N GLU A 127 -0.69 -5.00 5.17
CA GLU A 127 -1.05 -5.73 6.39
C GLU A 127 -2.40 -6.44 6.28
N LEU A 128 -3.36 -5.86 5.55
CA LEU A 128 -4.73 -6.39 5.39
C LEU A 128 -4.91 -7.29 4.17
N VAL A 129 -4.07 -7.19 3.15
CA VAL A 129 -4.24 -7.91 1.88
C VAL A 129 -3.06 -8.83 1.56
N VAL A 130 -1.84 -8.30 1.61
CA VAL A 130 -0.63 -9.02 1.17
C VAL A 130 -0.18 -10.00 2.23
N TYR A 131 -0.13 -9.60 3.50
CA TYR A 131 0.38 -10.45 4.57
C TYR A 131 -0.48 -11.69 4.82
N PRO A 132 -1.83 -11.63 4.79
CA PRO A 132 -2.66 -12.83 4.82
C PRO A 132 -2.35 -13.80 3.67
N ALA A 133 -2.07 -13.27 2.47
CA ALA A 133 -1.69 -14.11 1.33
C ALA A 133 -0.30 -14.74 1.52
N ILE A 134 0.69 -13.99 2.03
CA ILE A 134 2.00 -14.51 2.40
C ILE A 134 1.86 -15.67 3.42
N ILE A 135 1.07 -15.48 4.47
CA ILE A 135 0.80 -16.50 5.50
C ILE A 135 0.15 -17.76 4.89
N ALA A 136 -0.79 -17.58 3.97
CA ALA A 136 -1.51 -18.68 3.35
C ALA A 136 -0.66 -19.45 2.32
N SER A 137 0.25 -18.77 1.63
CA SER A 137 0.95 -19.32 0.47
C SER A 137 2.39 -19.78 0.75
N LEU A 138 3.09 -19.20 1.72
CA LEU A 138 4.50 -19.51 2.00
C LEU A 138 4.66 -20.38 3.25
N SER A 139 5.62 -21.31 3.24
CA SER A 139 5.89 -22.21 4.36
C SER A 139 6.37 -21.50 5.64
N ASP A 140 7.10 -20.39 5.46
CA ASP A 140 7.58 -19.45 6.48
C ASP A 140 6.70 -18.19 6.57
N GLY A 141 5.49 -18.21 5.97
CA GLY A 141 4.68 -17.01 5.77
C GLY A 141 4.29 -16.29 7.05
N GLN A 142 4.08 -17.01 8.16
CA GLN A 142 3.82 -16.39 9.47
C GLN A 142 5.02 -15.60 9.98
N GLU A 143 6.22 -16.17 9.92
CA GLU A 143 7.46 -15.50 10.34
C GLU A 143 7.76 -14.29 9.47
N ALA A 144 7.57 -14.42 8.15
CA ALA A 144 7.73 -13.32 7.20
C ALA A 144 6.77 -12.16 7.51
N ALA A 145 5.48 -12.45 7.66
CA ALA A 145 4.48 -11.43 7.98
C ALA A 145 4.72 -10.76 9.35
N ASP A 146 5.22 -11.50 10.35
CA ASP A 146 5.51 -10.93 11.67
C ASP A 146 6.75 -10.03 11.64
N ARG A 147 7.79 -10.37 10.88
CA ARG A 147 8.92 -9.48 10.60
C ARG A 147 8.44 -8.20 9.92
N ASN A 148 7.65 -8.31 8.85
CA ASN A 148 7.23 -7.14 8.10
C ASN A 148 6.33 -6.21 8.93
N ARG A 149 5.45 -6.77 9.78
CA ARG A 149 4.69 -5.98 10.77
C ARG A 149 5.59 -5.22 11.75
N LEU A 150 6.70 -5.81 12.17
CA LEU A 150 7.67 -5.14 13.04
C LEU A 150 8.38 -3.98 12.33
N GLU A 151 8.78 -4.17 11.07
CA GLU A 151 9.34 -3.11 10.23
C GLU A 151 8.33 -1.98 10.00
N HIS A 152 7.10 -2.33 9.62
CA HIS A 152 5.98 -1.41 9.46
C HIS A 152 5.70 -0.62 10.73
N GLN A 153 5.84 -1.21 11.92
CA GLN A 153 5.66 -0.50 13.17
C GLN A 153 6.65 0.66 13.31
N GLY A 154 7.94 0.43 13.04
CA GLY A 154 8.97 1.48 13.07
C GLY A 154 8.72 2.57 12.03
N ILE A 155 8.31 2.19 10.82
CA ILE A 155 7.96 3.12 9.74
C ILE A 155 6.74 3.97 10.14
N LYS A 156 5.68 3.35 10.68
CA LYS A 156 4.48 4.04 11.17
C LYS A 156 4.80 5.03 12.29
N GLU A 157 5.69 4.69 13.21
CA GLU A 157 6.14 5.58 14.29
C GLU A 157 6.87 6.81 13.73
N LYS A 158 7.83 6.60 12.82
CA LYS A 158 8.54 7.70 12.16
C LYS A 158 7.62 8.56 11.29
N LEU A 159 6.68 7.94 10.58
CA LEU A 159 5.67 8.65 9.80
C LEU A 159 4.77 9.51 10.70
N LYS A 160 4.37 8.99 11.87
CA LYS A 160 3.59 9.76 12.83
C LYS A 160 4.34 11.00 13.33
N ILE A 161 5.64 10.87 13.60
CA ILE A 161 6.47 12.04 13.94
C ILE A 161 6.51 13.01 12.75
N PHE A 162 6.84 12.52 11.55
CA PHE A 162 7.00 13.33 10.35
C PHE A 162 5.74 14.12 9.97
N GLN A 163 4.57 13.48 9.98
CA GLN A 163 3.30 14.11 9.58
C GLN A 163 2.84 15.24 10.50
N ASP A 164 3.37 15.30 11.74
CA ASP A 164 3.04 16.32 12.73
C ASP A 164 4.02 17.51 12.70
N LEU A 165 5.11 17.43 11.92
CA LEU A 165 6.08 18.50 11.76
C LEU A 165 5.63 19.51 10.70
N ALA A 166 5.82 20.80 10.98
CA ALA A 166 5.74 21.82 9.93
C ALA A 166 6.96 21.73 9.00
N SER A 167 6.82 22.07 7.73
CA SER A 167 7.93 22.09 6.76
C SER A 167 9.08 23.02 7.16
N THR A 168 8.80 24.04 7.99
CA THR A 168 9.79 24.97 8.55
C THR A 168 10.48 24.45 9.82
N ASP A 169 10.07 23.31 10.37
CA ASP A 169 10.72 22.73 11.55
C ASP A 169 12.10 22.18 11.18
N PRO A 170 13.18 22.50 11.92
CA PRO A 170 14.52 22.00 11.61
C PRO A 170 14.63 20.46 11.65
N ARG A 171 13.69 19.76 12.30
CA ARG A 171 13.61 18.29 12.34
C ARG A 171 12.97 17.69 11.10
N PHE A 172 12.24 18.47 10.30
CA PHE A 172 11.42 18.00 9.18
C PHE A 172 12.21 17.13 8.18
N VAL A 173 13.32 17.67 7.64
CA VAL A 173 14.17 16.96 6.68
C VAL A 173 14.91 15.78 7.32
N PRO A 174 15.56 15.91 8.51
CA PRO A 174 16.15 14.76 9.19
C PRO A 174 15.18 13.60 9.47
N THR A 175 13.96 13.90 9.90
CA THR A 175 12.94 12.88 10.16
C THR A 175 12.51 12.16 8.88
N LEU A 176 12.28 12.90 7.78
CA LEU A 176 11.95 12.27 6.49
C LEU A 176 13.09 11.38 6.00
N ARG A 177 14.36 11.79 6.16
CA ARG A 177 15.51 10.97 5.77
C ARG A 177 15.53 9.64 6.53
N GLY A 178 15.43 9.68 7.85
CA GLY A 178 15.41 8.45 8.66
C GLY A 178 14.19 7.57 8.43
N LEU A 179 13.07 8.14 7.96
CA LEU A 179 11.89 7.39 7.51
C LEU A 179 12.15 6.70 6.16
N MET A 180 12.73 7.41 5.19
CA MET A 180 13.06 6.86 3.88
C MET A 180 14.17 5.80 3.94
N ASP A 181 15.08 5.88 4.90
CA ASP A 181 16.10 4.85 5.13
C ASP A 181 15.45 3.50 5.51
N ASP A 182 14.55 3.50 6.50
CA ASP A 182 13.81 2.30 6.91
C ASP A 182 12.90 1.79 5.80
N PHE A 183 12.12 2.69 5.19
CA PHE A 183 11.21 2.33 4.12
C PHE A 183 11.95 1.72 2.92
N GLY A 184 13.12 2.25 2.55
CA GLY A 184 13.93 1.69 1.47
C GLY A 184 14.50 0.30 1.79
N ILE A 185 14.79 -0.03 3.05
CA ILE A 185 15.18 -1.40 3.45
C ILE A 185 14.00 -2.35 3.26
N HIS A 186 12.83 -1.97 3.79
CA HIS A 186 11.60 -2.72 3.67
C HIS A 186 11.21 -2.95 2.20
N ALA A 187 11.09 -1.88 1.40
CA ALA A 187 10.70 -1.93 0.00
C ALA A 187 11.61 -2.84 -0.85
N ARG A 188 12.94 -2.81 -0.64
CA ARG A 188 13.86 -3.70 -1.34
C ARG A 188 13.66 -5.16 -0.97
N HIS A 189 13.48 -5.45 0.32
CA HIS A 189 13.23 -6.82 0.76
C HIS A 189 11.93 -7.36 0.16
N GLU A 190 10.87 -6.54 0.14
CA GLU A 190 9.61 -6.93 -0.48
C GLU A 190 9.75 -7.18 -1.98
N GLU A 191 10.36 -6.23 -2.71
CA GLU A 191 10.49 -6.29 -4.18
C GLU A 191 11.42 -7.42 -4.67
N ASP A 192 12.52 -7.67 -3.96
CA ASP A 192 13.56 -8.61 -4.40
C ASP A 192 13.33 -10.04 -3.87
N VAL A 193 12.61 -10.19 -2.75
CA VAL A 193 12.46 -11.47 -2.05
C VAL A 193 11.00 -11.87 -1.90
N GLU A 194 10.20 -11.08 -1.20
CA GLU A 194 8.89 -11.58 -0.72
C GLU A 194 7.82 -11.61 -1.80
N LEU A 195 7.66 -10.52 -2.55
CA LEU A 195 6.67 -10.45 -3.62
C LEU A 195 7.00 -11.42 -4.77
N PRO A 196 8.25 -11.59 -5.22
CA PRO A 196 8.58 -12.64 -6.18
C PRO A 196 8.22 -14.05 -5.69
N ARG A 197 8.48 -14.35 -4.41
CA ARG A 197 8.11 -15.64 -3.80
C ARG A 197 6.60 -15.82 -3.77
N LEU A 198 5.85 -14.80 -3.34
CA LEU A 198 4.39 -14.84 -3.34
C LEU A 198 3.83 -15.01 -4.76
N GLU A 199 4.30 -14.21 -5.73
CA GLU A 199 3.89 -14.28 -7.13
C GLU A 199 4.14 -15.65 -7.76
N SER A 200 5.20 -16.36 -7.35
CA SER A 200 5.48 -17.73 -7.80
C SER A 200 4.46 -18.76 -7.32
N MET A 201 3.73 -18.45 -6.24
CA MET A 201 2.68 -19.29 -5.68
C MET A 201 1.28 -18.94 -6.20
N LEU A 202 1.14 -17.83 -6.93
CA LEU A 202 -0.13 -17.32 -7.44
C LEU A 202 -0.23 -17.48 -8.96
N SER A 203 -1.40 -17.89 -9.42
CA SER A 203 -1.78 -17.69 -10.82
C SER A 203 -1.83 -16.19 -11.14
N LYS A 204 -1.78 -15.87 -12.44
CA LYS A 204 -1.91 -14.49 -12.90
C LYS A 204 -3.21 -13.84 -12.43
N ASP A 205 -4.32 -14.57 -12.49
CA ASP A 205 -5.63 -14.04 -12.13
C ASP A 205 -5.77 -13.81 -10.62
N GLU A 206 -5.20 -14.70 -9.79
CA GLU A 206 -5.15 -14.50 -8.33
C GLU A 206 -4.32 -13.27 -7.96
N SER A 207 -3.16 -13.08 -8.59
CA SER A 207 -2.32 -11.90 -8.39
C SER A 207 -3.02 -10.60 -8.79
N VAL A 208 -3.75 -10.62 -9.92
CA VAL A 208 -4.56 -9.48 -10.38
C VAL A 208 -5.73 -9.20 -9.43
N GLU A 209 -6.40 -10.21 -8.91
CA GLU A 209 -7.49 -10.02 -7.95
C GLU A 209 -6.99 -9.48 -6.60
N MET A 210 -5.77 -9.86 -6.21
CA MET A 210 -5.09 -9.29 -5.05
C MET A 210 -4.81 -7.80 -5.23
N THR A 211 -4.33 -7.37 -6.40
CA THR A 211 -4.20 -5.93 -6.75
C THR A 211 -5.53 -5.21 -6.58
N LYS A 212 -6.64 -5.75 -7.10
CA LYS A 212 -7.97 -5.12 -6.92
C LYS A 212 -8.40 -5.06 -5.46
N SER A 213 -8.05 -6.07 -4.67
CA SER A 213 -8.31 -6.07 -3.22
C SER A 213 -7.51 -4.97 -2.52
N LEU A 214 -6.23 -4.83 -2.85
CA LEU A 214 -5.36 -3.77 -2.34
C LEU A 214 -5.92 -2.39 -2.70
N ASP A 215 -6.26 -2.16 -3.96
CA ASP A 215 -6.81 -0.88 -4.44
C ASP A 215 -8.11 -0.51 -3.71
N ARG A 216 -9.03 -1.48 -3.55
CA ARG A 216 -10.27 -1.26 -2.77
C ARG A 216 -9.97 -0.97 -1.30
N THR A 217 -9.01 -1.68 -0.71
CA THR A 217 -8.64 -1.50 0.70
C THR A 217 -8.09 -0.11 0.97
N LYS A 218 -7.22 0.41 0.08
CA LYS A 218 -6.65 1.76 0.18
C LYS A 218 -7.69 2.89 0.21
N VAL A 219 -8.93 2.65 -0.22
CA VAL A 219 -10.03 3.62 -0.15
C VAL A 219 -10.56 3.77 1.28
N PHE A 220 -10.51 2.71 2.09
CA PHE A 220 -11.19 2.66 3.40
C PHE A 220 -10.22 2.70 4.59
N VAL A 221 -8.93 2.48 4.36
CA VAL A 221 -7.92 2.55 5.43
C VAL A 221 -7.56 4.01 5.76
N PRO A 222 -7.09 4.28 7.00
CA PRO A 222 -6.67 5.62 7.41
C PRO A 222 -5.64 6.24 6.46
N SER A 223 -5.80 7.54 6.19
CA SER A 223 -4.89 8.29 5.34
C SER A 223 -3.70 8.89 6.11
N ARG A 224 -3.60 8.65 7.41
CA ARG A 224 -2.52 9.10 8.29
C ARG A 224 -2.03 7.94 9.15
N SER A 225 -0.81 8.06 9.66
CA SER A 225 -0.25 7.05 10.58
C SER A 225 -0.87 7.16 11.97
N HIS A 226 -1.31 6.01 12.49
CA HIS A 226 -1.78 5.83 13.87
C HIS A 226 -1.13 4.58 14.46
N PRO A 227 0.16 4.63 14.85
CA PRO A 227 0.97 3.45 15.15
C PRO A 227 0.48 2.59 16.33
N HIS A 228 -0.39 3.14 17.17
CA HIS A 228 -0.94 2.43 18.34
C HIS A 228 -2.43 2.09 18.19
N SER A 229 -3.04 2.47 17.07
CA SER A 229 -4.41 2.07 16.78
C SER A 229 -4.41 0.59 16.38
N PRO A 230 -5.31 -0.23 16.94
CA PRO A 230 -5.40 -1.61 16.53
C PRO A 230 -5.73 -1.67 15.03
N VAL A 231 -4.85 -2.29 14.25
CA VAL A 231 -5.15 -2.70 12.87
C VAL A 231 -6.03 -3.94 12.98
N LYS A 232 -7.31 -3.74 13.27
CA LYS A 232 -8.28 -4.84 13.36
C LYS A 232 -9.45 -4.57 12.42
N PRO A 233 -9.93 -5.60 11.71
CA PRO A 233 -11.21 -5.51 11.00
C PRO A 233 -12.30 -5.06 11.97
N PRO A 234 -13.23 -4.22 11.49
CA PRO A 234 -14.40 -4.81 10.86
C PRO A 234 -14.61 -4.22 9.47
N PHE A 235 -13.91 -4.76 8.47
CA PHE A 235 -14.24 -4.47 7.06
C PHE A 235 -14.92 -5.64 6.34
N GLU A 236 -15.19 -6.75 7.04
CA GLU A 236 -15.90 -7.92 6.47
C GLU A 236 -17.42 -7.75 6.38
N SER A 237 -17.98 -6.60 6.80
CA SER A 237 -19.43 -6.35 6.68
C SER A 237 -19.72 -5.02 6.01
N VAL A 238 -20.76 -4.98 5.19
CA VAL A 238 -21.30 -3.77 4.51
C VAL A 238 -21.61 -2.63 5.51
N ALA A 239 -21.71 -2.93 6.81
CA ALA A 239 -21.88 -1.96 7.88
C ALA A 239 -20.60 -1.20 8.28
N GLY A 240 -19.40 -1.70 7.93
CA GLY A 240 -18.11 -1.01 8.16
C GLY A 240 -17.85 0.16 7.20
N LEU A 241 -18.75 0.37 6.23
CA LEU A 241 -18.60 1.35 5.15
C LEU A 241 -19.00 2.80 5.53
N ILE A 242 -19.53 3.04 6.75
CA ILE A 242 -20.13 4.35 7.12
C ILE A 242 -19.19 5.22 7.97
N THR A 243 -18.05 4.72 8.44
CA THR A 243 -17.03 5.58 9.05
C THR A 243 -15.94 5.85 8.03
N ALA A 244 -16.12 6.90 7.23
CA ALA A 244 -14.97 7.54 6.59
C ALA A 244 -13.93 7.76 7.70
N PRO A 245 -12.66 7.33 7.51
CA PRO A 245 -11.63 7.59 8.50
C PRO A 245 -11.68 9.06 8.89
N ILE A 246 -11.58 9.37 10.18
CA ILE A 246 -11.61 10.77 10.67
C ILE A 246 -10.63 11.65 9.87
N ASP A 247 -9.52 11.07 9.43
CA ASP A 247 -8.52 11.72 8.59
C ASP A 247 -9.03 12.16 7.22
N SER A 248 -9.95 11.42 6.59
CA SER A 248 -10.52 11.73 5.27
C SER A 248 -11.31 13.04 5.29
N VAL A 249 -11.97 13.37 6.41
CA VAL A 249 -12.63 14.68 6.57
C VAL A 249 -11.59 15.79 6.66
N ALA A 250 -10.48 15.56 7.37
CA ALA A 250 -9.39 16.51 7.45
C ALA A 250 -8.64 16.67 6.11
N ASP A 251 -8.59 15.63 5.26
CA ASP A 251 -7.96 15.65 3.95
C ASP A 251 -8.61 16.66 2.98
N LEU A 252 -9.93 16.90 3.12
CA LEU A 252 -10.65 17.93 2.36
C LEU A 252 -10.07 19.35 2.55
N PHE A 253 -9.44 19.59 3.71
CA PHE A 253 -8.89 20.88 4.10
C PHE A 253 -7.37 20.95 3.95
N ARG A 254 -6.71 19.85 3.54
CA ARG A 254 -5.27 19.81 3.31
C ARG A 254 -4.91 20.40 1.96
N LYS A 255 -3.63 20.77 1.83
CA LYS A 255 -3.04 21.25 0.58
C LYS A 255 -2.41 20.07 -0.16
N TRP A 256 -2.67 19.97 -1.46
CA TRP A 256 -2.18 18.91 -2.34
C TRP A 256 -1.37 19.48 -3.51
N PRO A 257 -0.42 18.74 -4.10
CA PRO A 257 0.46 19.23 -5.16
C PRO A 257 -0.29 19.59 -6.45
N ASP A 258 -1.32 18.83 -6.84
CA ASP A 258 -2.10 19.06 -8.06
C ASP A 258 -3.15 20.19 -7.95
N GLY A 259 -3.23 20.86 -6.80
CA GLY A 259 -4.32 21.82 -6.53
C GLY A 259 -5.72 21.17 -6.40
N LYS A 260 -5.81 19.83 -6.45
CA LYS A 260 -7.02 19.08 -6.10
C LYS A 260 -7.37 19.37 -4.63
N LYS A 261 -8.64 19.68 -4.36
CA LYS A 261 -9.19 19.56 -3.01
C LYS A 261 -9.40 18.06 -2.78
N GLY A 262 -9.06 17.59 -1.57
CA GLY A 262 -9.19 16.17 -1.19
C GLY A 262 -10.60 15.65 -1.33
#